data_AF-A0A2E5V4M8-F1
#
_entry.id   AF-A0A2E5V4M8-F1
#
_cell.length_a   1.000
_cell.length_b   1.000
_cell.length_c   1.000
_cell.angle_alpha   90.00
_cell.angle_beta   90.00
_cell.angle_gamma   90.00
#
_symmetry.space_group_name_H-M   'P 1'
#
loop_
_entity.id
_entity.type
_entity.pdbx_description
1 polymer ?
#
loop_
_entity_poly.entity_id
_entity_poly.type
_entity_poly.pdbx_seq_one_letter_code
_entity_poly.pdbx_strand_id
1 'polypeptide(L)'
;MRYHFWYVLIHIGLGVVGYQYFTFTNLGGIYAFAVALLVQAYAVFEIHRDARPKLEATLRGAESFKAAERLKVDYRKRLLRVLFMRSCMYALLTLISTMAVRGGA
;
A
#
# COMPACT_ATOMS: atom_id res chain seq x y z
N MET A 1 14.31 -4.63 3.31
CA MET A 1 14.33 -3.29 3.96
C MET A 1 14.48 -2.12 2.98
N ARG A 2 15.13 -2.26 1.81
CA ARG A 2 15.41 -1.14 0.89
C ARG A 2 14.18 -0.34 0.40
N TYR A 3 13.03 -0.98 0.21
CA TYR A 3 11.82 -0.34 -0.31
C TYR A 3 10.97 0.37 0.75
N HIS A 4 11.08 0.02 2.03
CA HIS A 4 10.13 0.51 3.04
C HIS A 4 10.41 1.94 3.53
N PHE A 5 11.69 2.32 3.60
CA PHE A 5 12.10 3.59 4.18
C PHE A 5 11.62 4.81 3.37
N TRP A 6 11.76 4.76 2.04
CA TRP A 6 11.35 5.85 1.16
C TRP A 6 9.85 6.13 1.21
N TYR A 7 9.01 5.10 1.27
CA TYR A 7 7.56 5.30 1.39
C TYR A 7 7.15 5.93 2.72
N VAL A 8 7.89 5.70 3.80
CA VAL A 8 7.65 6.39 5.09
C VAL A 8 7.90 7.88 4.93
N LEU A 9 9.03 8.27 4.34
CA LEU A 9 9.36 9.68 4.09
C LEU A 9 8.34 10.37 3.19
N ILE A 10 7.84 9.69 2.15
CA ILE A 10 6.80 10.23 1.26
C ILE A 10 5.53 10.57 2.04
N HIS A 11 5.06 9.70 2.94
CA HIS A 11 3.83 9.94 3.70
C HIS A 11 4.00 11.01 4.78
N ILE A 12 5.17 11.07 5.42
CA ILE A 12 5.50 12.16 6.34
C ILE A 12 5.51 13.50 5.58
N GLY A 13 6.22 13.57 4.44
CA GLY A 13 6.26 14.77 3.61
C GLY A 13 4.89 15.19 3.08
N LEU A 14 4.06 14.24 2.64
CA LEU A 14 2.67 14.50 2.25
C LEU A 14 1.85 15.05 3.41
N GLY A 15 2.00 14.52 4.62
CA GLY A 15 1.31 15.05 5.80
C GLY A 15 1.73 16.49 6.13
N VAL A 16 3.02 16.80 5.94
CA VAL A 16 3.56 18.16 6.15
C VAL A 16 3.04 19.14 5.10
N VAL A 17 3.13 18.79 3.82
CA VAL A 17 2.75 19.68 2.71
C VAL A 17 1.23 19.79 2.59
N GLY A 18 0.53 18.66 2.71
CA GLY A 18 -0.92 18.57 2.58
C GLY A 18 -1.67 18.81 3.89
N TYR A 19 -1.02 19.44 4.89
CA TYR A 19 -1.55 19.53 6.25
C TYR A 19 -2.94 20.18 6.32
N GLN A 20 -3.31 21.01 5.35
CA GLN A 20 -4.64 21.66 5.26
C GLN A 20 -5.75 20.68 4.84
N TYR A 21 -5.42 19.69 4.00
CA TYR A 21 -6.38 18.74 3.41
C TYR A 21 -6.52 17.45 4.23
N PHE A 22 -5.44 16.99 4.86
CA PHE A 22 -5.44 15.76 5.67
C PHE A 22 -5.90 16.05 7.10
N THR A 23 -7.20 15.96 7.33
CA THR A 23 -7.80 16.18 8.66
C THR A 23 -8.36 14.88 9.26
N PHE A 24 -8.48 14.81 10.58
CA PHE A 24 -9.22 13.73 11.27
C PHE A 24 -10.73 13.93 11.12
N THR A 25 -11.18 13.95 9.87
CA THR A 25 -12.58 13.96 9.46
C THR A 25 -12.80 12.86 8.42
N ASN A 26 -14.05 12.52 8.12
CA ASN A 26 -14.35 11.50 7.10
C ASN A 26 -13.73 11.85 5.74
N LEU A 27 -13.77 13.12 5.34
CA LEU A 27 -13.17 13.58 4.08
C LEU A 27 -11.64 13.58 4.12
N GLY A 28 -11.04 14.07 5.21
CA GLY A 28 -9.58 14.05 5.36
C GLY A 28 -9.00 12.63 5.41
N GLY A 29 -9.73 11.70 6.03
CA GLY A 29 -9.41 10.27 6.01
C GLY A 29 -9.50 9.66 4.61
N ILE A 30 -10.52 10.01 3.82
CA ILE A 30 -10.64 9.58 2.42
C ILE A 30 -9.47 10.12 1.58
N TYR A 31 -9.10 11.39 1.73
CA TYR A 31 -7.95 11.96 1.01
C TYR A 31 -6.64 11.27 1.42
N ALA A 32 -6.41 11.07 2.72
CA ALA A 32 -5.22 10.38 3.22
C ALA A 32 -5.15 8.94 2.69
N PHE A 33 -6.30 8.24 2.67
CA PHE A 33 -6.39 6.89 2.14
C PHE A 33 -6.17 6.83 0.62
N ALA A 34 -6.75 7.75 -0.15
CA ALA A 34 -6.59 7.79 -1.60
C ALA A 34 -5.13 8.02 -1.99
N VAL A 35 -4.46 8.97 -1.34
CA VAL A 35 -3.04 9.24 -1.59
C VAL A 35 -2.17 8.06 -1.14
N ALA A 36 -2.46 7.48 0.03
CA ALA A 36 -1.76 6.29 0.48
C ALA A 36 -1.94 5.12 -0.49
N LEU A 37 -3.14 4.93 -1.04
CA LEU A 37 -3.43 3.89 -2.01
C LEU A 37 -2.62 4.06 -3.30
N LEU A 38 -2.48 5.29 -3.80
CA LEU A 38 -1.64 5.57 -4.97
C LEU A 38 -0.17 5.24 -4.72
N VAL A 39 0.38 5.72 -3.60
CA VAL A 39 1.79 5.49 -3.26
C VAL A 39 2.05 3.99 -2.99
N GLN A 40 1.15 3.33 -2.26
CA GLN A 40 1.28 1.90 -1.97
C GLN A 40 1.00 1.01 -3.19
N ALA A 41 0.22 1.46 -4.18
CA ALA A 41 0.04 0.71 -5.42
C ALA A 41 1.38 0.54 -6.15
N TYR A 42 2.23 1.56 -6.16
CA TYR A 42 3.57 1.45 -6.72
C TYR A 42 4.46 0.48 -5.92
N ALA A 43 4.42 0.55 -4.58
CA ALA A 43 5.16 -0.39 -3.73
C ALA A 43 4.72 -1.85 -3.96
N VAL A 44 3.42 -2.07 -4.13
CA VAL A 44 2.86 -3.39 -4.43
C VAL A 44 3.17 -3.85 -5.85
N PHE A 45 3.29 -2.92 -6.80
CA PHE A 45 3.77 -3.24 -8.15
C PHE A 45 5.22 -3.74 -8.13
N GLU A 46 6.11 -3.13 -7.32
CA GLU A 46 7.48 -3.64 -7.16
C GLU A 46 7.50 -5.05 -6.54
N ILE A 47 6.69 -5.28 -5.49
CA ILE A 47 6.51 -6.61 -4.89
C ILE A 47 5.98 -7.60 -5.93
N HIS A 48 5.00 -7.19 -6.74
CA HIS A 48 4.46 -8.01 -7.81
C HIS A 48 5.54 -8.38 -8.83
N ARG A 49 6.32 -7.41 -9.29
CA ARG A 49 7.42 -7.62 -10.24
C ARG A 49 8.43 -8.65 -9.73
N ASP A 50 8.79 -8.58 -8.46
CA ASP A 50 9.76 -9.50 -7.85
C ASP A 50 9.15 -10.88 -7.55
N ALA A 51 7.85 -10.95 -7.23
CA ALA A 51 7.15 -12.19 -6.90
C ALA A 51 6.61 -12.93 -8.14
N ARG A 52 6.38 -12.25 -9.26
CA ARG A 52 5.79 -12.81 -10.48
C ARG A 52 6.63 -13.94 -11.10
N PRO A 53 7.97 -13.86 -11.20
CA PRO A 53 8.77 -14.98 -11.71
C PRO A 53 8.63 -16.25 -10.87
N LYS A 54 8.51 -16.10 -9.54
CA LYS A 54 8.29 -17.22 -8.61
C LYS A 54 6.93 -17.86 -8.82
N LEU A 55 5.89 -17.03 -9.01
CA LEU A 55 4.54 -17.51 -9.34
C LEU A 55 4.55 -18.28 -10.67
N GLU A 56 5.21 -17.77 -11.70
CA GLU A 56 5.30 -18.42 -13.00
C GLU A 56 6.04 -19.78 -12.92
N ALA A 57 7.10 -19.88 -12.12
CA ALA A 57 7.77 -21.15 -11.85
C ALA A 57 6.84 -22.15 -11.15
N THR A 58 6.07 -21.72 -10.14
CA THR A 58 5.08 -22.57 -9.47
C THR A 58 3.95 -23.00 -10.40
N LEU A 59 3.49 -22.11 -11.28
CA LEU A 59 2.44 -22.42 -12.25
C LEU A 59 2.88 -23.45 -13.29
N ARG A 60 4.15 -23.46 -13.69
CA ARG A 60 4.71 -24.48 -14.62
C ARG A 60 4.72 -25.88 -14.02
N GLY A 61 4.80 -26.00 -12.69
CA GLY A 61 4.74 -27.27 -11.97
C GLY A 61 3.35 -27.67 -11.51
N ALA A 62 2.28 -26.95 -11.90
CA ALA A 62 0.93 -27.24 -11.44
C ALA A 62 0.35 -28.49 -12.13
N GLU A 63 -0.15 -29.44 -11.34
CA GLU A 63 -0.70 -30.72 -11.83
C GLU A 63 -2.02 -30.57 -12.62
N SER A 64 -2.71 -29.44 -12.51
CA SER A 64 -4.02 -29.22 -13.15
C SER A 64 -4.29 -27.74 -13.41
N PHE A 65 -5.05 -27.46 -14.48
CA PHE A 65 -5.55 -26.13 -14.81
C PHE A 65 -6.32 -25.48 -13.66
N LYS A 66 -7.13 -26.26 -12.93
CA LYS A 66 -7.91 -25.78 -11.77
C LYS A 66 -7.01 -25.39 -10.59
N ALA A 67 -5.90 -26.10 -10.39
CA ALA A 67 -4.90 -25.75 -9.38
C ALA A 67 -4.15 -24.47 -9.76
N ALA A 68 -3.77 -24.34 -11.04
CA ALA A 68 -3.16 -23.13 -11.58
C ALA A 68 -4.06 -21.89 -11.45
N GLU A 69 -5.37 -22.04 -11.66
CA GLU A 69 -6.33 -20.94 -11.50
C GLU A 69 -6.48 -20.51 -10.03
N ARG A 70 -6.57 -21.48 -9.10
CA ARG A 70 -6.60 -21.18 -7.65
C ARG A 70 -5.35 -20.43 -7.20
N LEU A 71 -4.17 -20.85 -7.66
CA LEU A 71 -2.90 -20.16 -7.35
C LEU A 71 -2.91 -18.69 -7.83
N LYS A 72 -3.45 -18.41 -9.02
CA LYS A 72 -3.57 -17.03 -9.53
C LYS A 72 -4.53 -16.19 -8.67
N VAL A 73 -5.68 -16.75 -8.28
CA VAL A 73 -6.67 -16.06 -7.44
C VAL A 73 -6.09 -15.76 -6.05
N ASP A 74 -5.45 -16.74 -5.42
CA ASP A 74 -4.84 -16.58 -4.11
C ASP A 74 -3.70 -15.56 -4.14
N TYR A 75 -2.89 -15.59 -5.20
CA TYR A 75 -1.84 -14.59 -5.41
C TYR A 75 -2.42 -13.17 -5.49
N ARG A 76 -3.47 -12.96 -6.30
CA ARG A 76 -4.16 -11.66 -6.41
C ARG A 76 -4.76 -11.22 -5.08
N LYS A 77 -5.43 -12.12 -4.36
CA LYS A 77 -6.00 -11.83 -3.02
C LYS A 77 -4.92 -11.41 -2.02
N ARG A 78 -3.76 -12.08 -2.03
CA ARG A 78 -2.63 -11.72 -1.16
C ARG A 78 -2.09 -10.33 -1.50
N LEU A 79 -1.87 -10.02 -2.78
CA LEU A 79 -1.43 -8.69 -3.20
C LEU A 79 -2.44 -7.60 -2.83
N LEU A 80 -3.73 -7.83 -3.07
CA LEU A 80 -4.79 -6.88 -2.70
C LEU A 80 -4.84 -6.65 -1.19
N ARG A 81 -4.71 -7.71 -0.38
CA ARG A 81 -4.66 -7.60 1.08
C ARG A 81 -3.45 -6.79 1.55
N VAL A 82 -2.28 -7.03 0.95
CA VAL A 82 -1.06 -6.27 1.25
C VAL A 82 -1.24 -4.80 0.87
N LEU A 83 -1.79 -4.51 -0.31
CA LEU A 83 -2.11 -3.16 -0.76
C LEU A 83 -3.03 -2.43 0.21
N PHE A 84 -4.14 -3.06 0.57
CA PHE A 84 -5.13 -2.48 1.46
C PHE A 84 -4.54 -2.20 2.84
N MET A 85 -3.91 -3.20 3.48
CA MET A 85 -3.33 -3.04 4.82
C MET A 85 -2.25 -1.97 4.86
N ARG A 86 -1.37 -1.93 3.85
CA ARG A 86 -0.37 -0.87 3.73
C ARG A 86 -1.03 0.49 3.54
N SER A 87 -2.03 0.60 2.68
CA SER A 87 -2.72 1.88 2.43
C SER A 87 -3.36 2.43 3.71
N CYS A 88 -4.01 1.58 4.51
CA CYS A 88 -4.55 1.99 5.82
C CYS A 88 -3.45 2.46 6.78
N MET A 89 -2.38 1.67 6.95
CA MET A 89 -1.28 1.99 7.86
C MET A 89 -0.59 3.31 7.48
N TYR A 90 -0.33 3.51 6.19
CA TYR A 90 0.35 4.70 5.71
C TYR A 90 -0.57 5.93 5.63
N ALA A 91 -1.89 5.75 5.44
CA ALA A 91 -2.86 6.83 5.59
C ALA A 91 -2.90 7.34 7.03
N LEU A 92 -2.89 6.44 8.02
CA LEU A 92 -2.75 6.80 9.44
C LEU A 92 -1.44 7.54 9.68
N LEU A 93 -0.32 7.08 9.12
CA LEU A 93 0.96 7.78 9.21
C LEU A 93 0.88 9.21 8.65
N THR A 94 0.25 9.41 7.48
CA THR A 94 0.04 10.74 6.90
C THR A 94 -0.79 11.63 7.82
N LEU A 95 -1.88 11.10 8.38
CA LEU A 95 -2.75 11.84 9.30
C LEU A 95 -2.02 12.21 10.60
N ILE A 96 -1.27 11.28 11.19
CA ILE A 96 -0.46 11.53 12.40
C ILE A 96 0.63 12.56 12.11
N SER A 97 1.31 12.45 10.97
CA SER A 97 2.32 13.43 10.55
C SER A 97 1.72 14.82 10.38
N THR A 98 0.49 14.88 9.83
CA THR A 98 -0.26 16.13 9.71
C THR A 98 -0.62 16.73 11.07
N MET A 99 -1.05 15.92 12.04
CA MET A 99 -1.31 16.38 13.41
C MET A 99 -0.05 16.94 14.06
N ALA A 100 1.09 16.27 13.91
CA ALA A 100 2.35 16.73 14.47
C ALA A 100 2.75 18.11 13.92
N VAL A 101 2.47 18.37 12.64
CA VAL A 101 2.75 19.66 11.97
C VAL A 101 1.77 20.75 12.38
N ARG A 102 0.49 20.41 12.59
CA ARG A 102 -0.52 21.37 13.06
C ARG A 102 -0.30 21.81 14.52
N GLY A 103 0.51 21.08 15.28
CA GLY A 103 0.64 21.25 16.72
C GLY A 103 -0.58 20.65 17.43
N GLY A 104 -0.34 19.90 18.50
CA GLY A 104 -1.42 19.49 19.39
C GLY A 104 -2.08 20.74 19.97
N ALA A 105 -3.31 21.00 19.53
CA ALA A 105 -4.22 21.91 20.21
C ALA A 105 -4.91 21.16 21.35
#